data_AF-A0A4Y2A6Y0-F1
#
_entry.id   AF-A0A4Y2A6Y0-F1
#
_cell.length_a   1.000
_cell.length_b   1.000
_cell.length_c   1.000
_cell.angle_alpha   90.00
_cell.angle_beta   90.00
_cell.angle_gamma   90.00
#
_symmetry.space_group_name_H-M   'P 1'
#
loop_
_entity.id
_entity.type
_entity.pdbx_description
1 polymer ?
#
loop_
_entity_poly.entity_id
_entity_poly.type
_entity_poly.pdbx_seq_one_letter_code
_entity_poly.pdbx_strand_id
1 'polypeptide(L)'
;MLIKKLADENITVEQVVEDAEATIVSKAVEGTRQCDCVIIVGEDIDLPVILTALASDNNLLFLMKPGKRKQRLSSIPQHTLKCQRK
;
A
#
# COMPACT_ATOMS: atom_id res chain seq x y z
N MET A 1 5.62 3.71 -22.13
CA MET A 1 4.81 2.74 -21.35
C MET A 1 5.04 2.98 -19.87
N LEU A 2 4.00 2.82 -19.04
CA LEU A 2 4.07 3.08 -17.60
C LEU A 2 5.12 2.21 -16.89
N ILE A 3 5.18 0.92 -17.25
CA ILE A 3 6.13 -0.05 -16.70
C ILE A 3 7.58 0.44 -16.80
N LYS A 4 7.96 0.96 -17.98
CA LYS A 4 9.31 1.49 -18.21
C LYS A 4 9.62 2.69 -17.31
N LYS A 5 8.67 3.63 -17.18
CA LYS A 5 8.84 4.82 -16.33
C LYS A 5 9.00 4.47 -14.85
N LEU A 6 8.28 3.46 -14.37
CA LEU A 6 8.38 2.99 -12.99
C LEU A 6 9.74 2.29 -12.74
N ALA A 7 10.17 1.46 -13.69
CA ALA A 7 11.49 0.82 -13.62
C ALA A 7 12.63 1.85 -13.64
N ASP A 8 12.53 2.90 -14.46
CA ASP A 8 13.52 4.00 -14.52
C ASP A 8 13.63 4.76 -13.18
N GLU A 9 12.58 4.74 -12.35
CA GLU A 9 12.53 5.31 -10.99
C GLU A 9 12.91 4.29 -9.89
N ASN A 10 13.47 3.14 -10.26
CA ASN A 10 13.80 2.01 -9.36
C ASN A 10 12.59 1.42 -8.62
N ILE A 11 11.40 1.54 -9.19
CA ILE A 11 10.19 0.90 -8.66
C ILE A 11 10.07 -0.48 -9.31
N THR A 12 10.02 -1.53 -8.49
CA THR A 12 9.76 -2.89 -8.98
C THR A 12 8.34 -2.97 -9.55
N VAL A 13 8.22 -3.49 -10.76
CA VAL A 13 6.93 -3.66 -11.44
C VAL A 13 6.70 -5.15 -11.67
N GLU A 14 5.53 -5.62 -11.28
CA GLU A 14 5.05 -6.95 -11.59
C GLU A 14 3.69 -6.87 -12.26
N GLN A 15 3.50 -7.67 -13.32
CA GLN A 15 2.20 -7.82 -13.97
C GLN A 15 1.56 -9.11 -13.48
N VAL A 16 0.32 -8.99 -13.03
CA VAL A 16 -0.48 -10.12 -12.54
C VAL A 16 -1.53 -10.46 -13.59
N VAL A 17 -1.62 -11.73 -13.97
CA VAL A 17 -2.57 -12.23 -14.99
C VAL A 17 -3.88 -12.69 -14.36
N GLU A 18 -3.83 -13.14 -13.11
CA GLU A 18 -4.99 -13.63 -12.36
C GLU A 18 -5.65 -12.51 -11.55
N ASP A 19 -5.59 -12.58 -10.22
CA ASP A 19 -6.20 -11.63 -9.30
C ASP A 19 -5.12 -10.66 -8.76
N ALA A 20 -5.22 -9.40 -9.17
CA ALA A 20 -4.26 -8.38 -8.76
C ALA A 20 -4.44 -8.02 -7.28
N GLU A 21 -5.67 -7.94 -6.80
CA GLU A 21 -6.04 -7.55 -5.44
C GLU A 21 -5.50 -8.55 -4.40
N ALA A 22 -5.73 -9.85 -4.62
CA ALA A 22 -5.22 -10.91 -3.74
C ALA A 22 -3.69 -10.97 -3.74
N THR A 23 -3.07 -10.77 -4.91
CA THR A 23 -1.60 -10.76 -5.06
C THR A 23 -0.98 -9.56 -4.32
N ILE A 24 -1.59 -8.38 -4.42
CA ILE A 24 -1.14 -7.17 -3.72
C ILE A 24 -1.19 -7.37 -2.20
N VAL A 25 -2.31 -7.89 -1.67
CA VAL A 25 -2.45 -8.10 -0.22
C VAL A 25 -1.47 -9.17 0.28
N SER A 26 -1.33 -10.28 -0.44
CA SER A 26 -0.40 -11.36 -0.06
C SER A 26 1.03 -10.84 0.04
N LYS A 27 1.49 -10.08 -0.96
CA LYS A 27 2.81 -9.45 -0.92
C LYS A 27 2.97 -8.44 0.19
N ALA A 28 1.92 -7.69 0.50
CA ALA A 28 1.98 -6.74 1.59
C ALA A 28 2.15 -7.44 2.94
N VAL A 29 1.44 -8.55 3.16
CA VAL A 29 1.57 -9.40 4.36
C VAL A 29 2.94 -10.07 4.46
N GLU A 30 3.53 -10.50 3.33
CA GLU A 30 4.92 -10.98 3.33
C GLU A 30 5.90 -9.85 3.64
N GLY A 31 5.65 -8.65 3.12
CA GLY A 31 6.44 -7.45 3.33
C GLY A 31 6.49 -7.01 4.80
N THR A 32 5.44 -7.25 5.60
CA THR A 32 5.47 -6.91 7.04
C THR A 32 6.45 -7.75 7.84
N ARG A 33 6.95 -8.86 7.29
CA ARG A 33 8.03 -9.64 7.91
C ARG A 33 9.42 -9.05 7.63
N GLN A 34 9.54 -8.24 6.59
CA GLN A 34 10.80 -7.68 6.10
C GLN A 34 10.92 -6.18 6.34
N CYS A 35 9.80 -5.51 6.58
CA CYS A 35 9.70 -4.06 6.73
C CYS A 35 8.90 -3.72 8.00
N ASP A 36 9.29 -2.65 8.68
CA ASP A 36 8.58 -2.15 9.88
C ASP A 36 7.15 -1.69 9.57
N CYS A 37 6.87 -1.32 8.32
CA CYS A 37 5.59 -0.80 7.87
C CYS A 37 5.39 -1.07 6.38
N VAL A 38 4.18 -1.47 6.01
CA VAL A 38 3.79 -1.66 4.61
C VAL A 38 2.56 -0.82 4.29
N ILE A 39 2.59 -0.14 3.15
CA ILE A 39 1.50 0.71 2.67
C ILE A 39 0.99 0.16 1.33
N ILE A 40 -0.27 -0.24 1.29
CA ILE A 40 -1.00 -0.57 0.06
C ILE A 40 -1.65 0.71 -0.44
N VAL A 41 -1.48 1.04 -1.72
CA VAL A 41 -2.12 2.19 -2.35
C VAL A 41 -3.12 1.70 -3.39
N GLY A 42 -4.40 2.04 -3.22
CA GLY A 42 -5.46 1.59 -4.14
C GLY A 42 -6.83 2.15 -3.79
N GLU A 43 -7.71 2.24 -4.78
CA GLU A 43 -9.09 2.72 -4.58
C GLU A 43 -10.11 1.59 -4.44
N ASP A 44 -9.73 0.36 -4.74
CA ASP A 44 -10.66 -0.76 -4.81
C ASP A 44 -11.25 -1.12 -3.43
N ILE A 45 -12.53 -1.45 -3.43
CA ILE A 45 -13.28 -1.77 -2.20
C ILE A 45 -12.92 -3.15 -1.65
N ASP A 46 -12.41 -4.03 -2.51
CA ASP A 46 -12.08 -5.41 -2.17
C ASP A 46 -10.74 -5.50 -1.42
N LEU A 47 -9.82 -4.54 -1.66
CA LEU A 47 -8.53 -4.48 -0.96
C LEU A 47 -8.65 -4.48 0.57
N PRO A 48 -9.45 -3.62 1.23
CA PRO A 48 -9.60 -3.67 2.68
C PRO A 48 -10.32 -4.92 3.19
N VAL A 49 -11.21 -5.52 2.40
CA VAL A 49 -11.90 -6.77 2.76
C VAL A 49 -10.90 -7.94 2.78
N ILE A 50 -10.14 -8.09 1.70
CA ILE A 50 -9.11 -9.13 1.57
C ILE A 50 -8.00 -8.90 2.61
N LEU A 51 -7.61 -7.65 2.85
CA LEU A 51 -6.62 -7.31 3.86
C LEU A 51 -7.06 -7.73 5.26
N THR A 52 -8.31 -7.46 5.64
CA THR A 52 -8.85 -7.87 6.95
C THR A 52 -8.92 -9.39 7.09
N ALA A 53 -9.09 -10.12 5.99
CA ALA A 53 -9.10 -11.59 6.01
C ALA A 53 -7.70 -12.22 6.13
N LEU A 54 -6.67 -11.57 5.58
CA LEU A 54 -5.32 -12.15 5.47
C LEU A 54 -4.28 -11.56 6.45
N ALA A 55 -4.47 -10.33 6.91
CA ALA A 55 -3.56 -9.71 7.86
C ALA A 55 -3.79 -10.24 9.28
N SER A 56 -2.70 -10.57 9.99
CA SER A 56 -2.76 -10.83 11.43
C SER A 56 -2.71 -9.51 12.22
N ASP A 57 -3.22 -9.52 13.44
CA ASP A 57 -3.31 -8.33 14.31
C ASP A 57 -1.95 -7.66 14.62
N ASN A 58 -0.84 -8.37 14.42
CA ASN A 58 0.51 -7.88 14.68
C ASN A 58 1.17 -7.19 13.47
N ASN A 59 0.52 -7.20 12.29
CA ASN A 59 1.07 -6.61 11.08
C ASN A 59 0.81 -5.09 11.01
N LEU A 60 1.86 -4.28 10.86
CA LEU A 60 1.75 -2.84 10.61
C LEU A 60 1.48 -2.56 9.13
N LEU A 61 0.20 -2.72 8.75
CA LEU A 61 -0.28 -2.64 7.37
C LEU A 61 -1.29 -1.50 7.20
N PHE A 62 -1.03 -0.60 6.25
CA PHE A 62 -1.86 0.59 6.01
C PHE A 62 -2.43 0.57 4.60
N LEU A 63 -3.72 0.91 4.46
CA LEU A 63 -4.34 1.14 3.16
C LEU A 63 -4.48 2.65 2.91
N MET A 64 -3.83 3.14 1.86
CA MET A 64 -3.94 4.51 1.38
C MET A 64 -4.84 4.55 0.14
N LYS A 65 -6.02 5.18 0.29
CA LYS A 65 -6.93 5.42 -0.83
C LYS A 65 -6.67 6.80 -1.46
N PRO A 66 -6.06 6.87 -2.66
CA PRO A 66 -5.98 8.14 -3.39
C PRO A 66 -7.40 8.61 -3.77
N GLY A 67 -7.58 9.90 -4.08
CA GLY A 67 -8.85 10.40 -4.63
C GLY A 67 -9.97 10.80 -3.64
N LYS A 68 -9.90 10.43 -2.35
CA LYS A 68 -10.88 10.93 -1.35
C LYS A 68 -10.60 12.41 -1.01
N ARG A 69 -11.63 13.27 -1.03
CA ARG A 69 -11.56 14.66 -0.54
C ARG A 69 -10.96 14.67 0.87
N LYS A 70 -10.21 15.73 1.21
CA LYS A 70 -9.57 15.98 2.50
C LYS A 70 -10.57 15.75 3.66
N GLN A 71 -10.68 14.51 4.15
CA GLN A 71 -11.28 14.27 5.46
C GLN A 71 -10.27 14.85 6.45
N ARG A 72 -10.74 15.79 7.28
CA ARG A 72 -9.96 16.24 8.42
C ARG A 72 -9.76 15.03 9.32
N LEU A 73 -8.65 14.33 9.15
CA LEU A 73 -8.18 13.29 10.04
C LEU A 73 -7.88 13.97 11.37
N SER A 74 -8.85 13.99 12.28
CA SER A 74 -8.70 14.59 13.60
C SER A 74 -7.92 13.73 14.58
N SER A 75 -7.40 12.55 14.20
CA SER A 75 -6.61 11.73 15.14
C SER A 75 -5.83 10.58 14.48
N ILE A 76 -4.90 10.88 13.57
CA ILE A 76 -3.74 9.99 13.36
C ILE A 76 -2.55 10.64 14.07
N PRO A 77 -1.76 9.90 14.88
CA PRO A 77 -0.49 10.39 15.40
C PRO A 77 0.39 10.81 14.23
N GLN A 78 0.71 12.10 14.16
CA GLN A 78 1.53 12.66 13.09
C GLN A 78 2.99 12.18 13.22
N HIS A 79 3.30 10.97 12.76
CA HIS A 79 4.65 10.71 12.26
C HIS A 79 4.71 11.21 10.82
N THR A 80 4.87 12.53 10.70
CA THR A 80 5.11 13.21 9.44
C THR A 80 6.52 12.87 8.96
N LEU A 81 6.64 11.92 8.03
CA LEU A 81 7.82 11.86 7.16
C LEU A 81 7.74 13.05 6.20
N LYS A 82 8.29 14.19 6.63
CA LYS A 82 8.58 15.31 5.74
C LYS A 82 9.68 14.85 4.77
N CYS A 83 9.29 14.37 3.60
CA CYS A 83 10.19 14.30 2.45
C CYS A 83 10.46 15.75 2.01
N GLN A 84 11.52 16.35 2.57
CA GLN A 84 12.07 17.59 2.06
C GLN A 84 12.82 17.24 0.78
N ARG A 85 12.25 17.60 -0.39
CA ARG A 85 13.00 17.67 -1.63
C ARG A 85 13.99 18.84 -1.51
N LYS A 86 15.28 18.53 -1.47
CA LYS A 86 16.35 19.50 -1.79
C LYS A 86 16.44 19.67 -3.29
#